data_AF-A0A965AYM3-F1
#
_entry.id   AF-A0A965AYM3-F1
#
_cell.length_a   1.000
_cell.length_b   1.000
_cell.length_c   1.000
_cell.angle_alpha   90.00
_cell.angle_beta   90.00
_cell.angle_gamma   90.00
#
_symmetry.space_group_name_H-M   'P 1'
#
loop_
_entity.id
_entity.type
_entity.pdbx_description
1 polymer ?
#
loop_
_entity_poly.entity_id
_entity_poly.type
_entity_poly.pdbx_seq_one_letter_code
_entity_poly.pdbx_strand_id
1 'polypeptide(L)' 'MIFGQVTVGDALGCVLAHSLAVGHQRLRKGMVLDADHLTALSAAGYDQITVARLEDGDAHEDAAATQLAQALCPDPDSA' A
#
# COMPACT_ATOMS: atom_id res chain seq x y z
N MET A 1 -0.50 -5.23 18.65
CA MET A 1 -0.84 -4.40 17.46
C MET A 1 -0.64 -2.93 17.81
N ILE A 2 0.30 -2.26 17.17
CA ILE A 2 0.68 -0.87 17.49
C ILE A 2 0.29 0.03 16.31
N PHE A 3 -0.54 1.04 16.55
CA PHE A 3 -0.85 2.06 15.55
C PHE A 3 0.25 3.11 15.52
N GLY A 4 0.74 3.44 14.33
CA GLY A 4 1.79 4.44 14.14
C GLY A 4 1.80 5.00 12.74
N GLN A 5 2.35 6.20 12.59
CA GLN A 5 2.65 6.77 11.29
C GLN A 5 4.01 6.23 10.84
N VAL A 6 4.05 5.69 9.62
CA VAL A 6 5.28 5.18 8.99
C VAL A 6 5.39 5.78 7.59
N THR A 7 6.60 5.76 7.04
CA THR A 7 6.77 6.10 5.62
C THR A 7 6.08 5.05 4.76
N VAL A 8 5.66 5.43 3.54
CA VAL A 8 5.06 4.46 2.62
C VAL A 8 6.00 3.27 2.37
N GLY A 9 7.33 3.49 2.29
CA GLY A 9 8.30 2.40 2.14
C GLY A 9 8.34 1.41 3.31
N ASP A 10 8.06 1.87 4.54
CA ASP A 10 8.08 1.05 5.75
C ASP A 10 6.71 0.42 6.09
N ALA A 11 5.69 0.69 5.26
CA ALA A 11 4.32 0.24 5.51
C ALA A 11 4.04 -1.19 5.01
N LEU A 12 5.02 -1.85 4.36
CA LEU A 12 4.87 -3.21 3.85
C LEU A 12 4.49 -4.19 4.98
N GLY A 13 3.47 -5.01 4.77
CA GLY A 13 2.96 -5.95 5.77
C GLY A 13 2.21 -5.30 6.93
N CYS A 14 2.10 -3.96 6.97
CA CYS A 14 1.32 -3.28 7.99
C CYS A 14 -0.17 -3.19 7.59
N VAL A 15 -1.04 -3.08 8.57
CA VAL A 15 -2.49 -2.99 8.35
C VAL A 15 -2.92 -1.53 8.26
N LEU A 16 -3.62 -1.15 7.20
CA LEU A 16 -4.05 0.24 7.00
C LEU A 16 -5.05 0.68 8.09
N ALA A 17 -4.76 1.77 8.80
CA ALA A 17 -5.59 2.20 9.93
C ALA A 17 -6.93 2.82 9.51
N HIS A 18 -6.96 3.49 8.35
CA HIS A 18 -8.15 4.15 7.81
C HIS A 18 -8.16 4.05 6.27
N SER A 19 -9.34 4.16 5.66
CA SER A 19 -9.43 4.05 4.20
C SER A 19 -8.76 5.25 3.52
N LEU A 20 -7.93 4.98 2.51
CA LEU A 20 -7.24 6.00 1.71
C LEU A 20 -7.74 5.96 0.27
N ALA A 21 -7.97 7.13 -0.30
CA ALA A 21 -8.19 7.27 -1.74
C ALA A 21 -6.83 7.44 -2.42
N VAL A 22 -6.52 6.52 -3.33
CA VAL A 22 -5.21 6.39 -3.97
C VAL A 22 -5.45 6.39 -5.48
N GLY A 23 -5.34 7.57 -6.09
CA GLY A 23 -5.73 7.77 -7.49
C GLY A 23 -7.19 7.36 -7.73
N HIS A 24 -7.39 6.41 -8.65
CA HIS A 24 -8.71 5.85 -8.98
C HIS A 24 -9.16 4.70 -8.08
N GLN A 25 -8.30 4.25 -7.16
CA GLN A 25 -8.57 3.13 -6.27
C GLN A 25 -8.80 3.61 -4.83
N ARG A 26 -9.48 2.79 -4.03
CA ARG A 26 -9.71 3.07 -2.62
C ARG A 26 -9.24 1.91 -1.77
N LEU A 27 -8.17 2.13 -1.01
CA LEU A 27 -7.67 1.20 -0.02
C LEU A 27 -8.58 1.25 1.20
N ARG A 28 -8.99 0.09 1.70
CA ARG A 28 -9.92 -0.01 2.84
C ARG A 28 -9.13 -0.16 4.13
N LYS A 29 -9.63 0.45 5.22
CA LYS A 29 -9.09 0.19 6.57
C LYS A 29 -9.10 -1.31 6.89
N GLY A 30 -8.08 -1.80 7.60
CA GLY A 30 -7.94 -3.22 7.96
C GLY A 30 -7.29 -4.09 6.87
N MET A 31 -6.92 -3.51 5.73
CA MET A 31 -6.16 -4.18 4.66
C MET A 31 -4.68 -4.27 5.02
N VAL A 32 -4.05 -5.42 4.80
CA VAL A 32 -2.60 -5.57 4.84
C VAL A 32 -2.01 -4.95 3.58
N LEU A 33 -1.02 -4.07 3.74
CA LEU A 33 -0.36 -3.39 2.64
C LEU A 33 0.71 -4.30 2.03
N ASP A 34 0.71 -4.37 0.70
CA ASP A 34 1.69 -5.07 -0.12
C ASP A 34 2.48 -4.06 -0.96
N ALA A 35 3.44 -4.53 -1.75
CA ALA A 35 4.27 -3.66 -2.58
C ALA A 35 3.47 -2.86 -3.63
N ASP A 36 2.36 -3.40 -4.15
CA ASP A 36 1.51 -2.70 -5.12
C ASP A 36 0.76 -1.54 -4.45
N HIS A 37 0.24 -1.77 -3.24
CA HIS A 37 -0.38 -0.73 -2.44
C HIS A 37 0.61 0.40 -2.12
N LEU A 38 1.86 0.08 -1.77
CA LEU A 38 2.90 1.08 -1.52
C LEU A 38 3.22 1.90 -2.78
N THR A 39 3.31 1.24 -3.93
CA THR A 39 3.53 1.90 -5.21
C THR A 39 2.39 2.85 -5.54
N ALA A 40 1.14 2.40 -5.36
CA ALA A 40 -0.03 3.24 -5.59
C ALA A 40 -0.06 4.45 -4.63
N LEU A 41 0.24 4.25 -3.35
CA LEU A 41 0.31 5.30 -2.34
C LEU A 41 1.38 6.35 -2.68
N SER A 42 2.57 5.90 -3.08
CA SER A 42 3.64 6.79 -3.52
C SER A 42 3.25 7.55 -4.79
N ALA A 43 2.64 6.88 -5.78
CA ALA A 43 2.15 7.51 -7.00
C ALA A 43 1.03 8.54 -6.76
N ALA A 44 0.22 8.33 -5.73
CA ALA A 44 -0.80 9.29 -5.28
C ALA A 44 -0.23 10.44 -4.44
N GLY A 45 1.08 10.45 -4.16
CA GLY A 45 1.76 11.52 -3.43
C GLY A 45 1.69 11.40 -1.90
N TYR A 46 1.45 10.20 -1.36
CA TYR A 46 1.56 9.97 0.07
C TYR A 46 3.02 9.66 0.44
N ASP A 47 3.60 10.47 1.34
CA ASP A 47 4.92 10.19 1.93
C ASP A 47 4.80 9.29 3.17
N GLN A 48 3.76 9.50 3.97
CA GLN A 48 3.54 8.83 5.25
C GLN A 48 2.07 8.48 5.44
N ILE A 49 1.84 7.31 6.03
CA ILE A 49 0.50 6.80 6.30
C ILE A 49 0.40 6.21 7.70
N THR A 50 -0.81 6.25 8.27
CA THR A 50 -1.10 5.62 9.55
C THR A 50 -1.46 4.16 9.33
N VAL A 51 -0.67 3.29 9.94
CA VAL A 51 -0.84 1.84 9.86
C VAL A 51 -0.84 1.25 11.26
N ALA A 52 -1.27 0.01 11.35
CA ALA A 52 -1.13 -0.84 12.50
C ALA A 52 -0.11 -1.92 12.19
N ARG A 53 1.00 -1.91 12.92
CA ARG A 53 2.03 -2.94 12.84
C ARG A 53 1.57 -4.16 13.65
N LEU A 54 1.53 -5.31 13.00
CA LEU A 54 1.39 -6.62 13.64
C LEU A 54 2.76 -6.95 14.28
N GLU A 55 2.77 -7.39 15.53
CA GLU A 55 4.03 -7.75 16.22
C GLU A 55 4.67 -8.99 15.56
N ASP A 56 6.01 -9.08 15.61
CA ASP A 56 6.82 -10.10 14.93
C ASP A 56 6.30 -11.52 15.23
N GLY A 57 5.65 -12.11 14.21
CA GLY A 57 5.06 -13.45 14.29
C GLY A 57 4.11 -13.81 13.16
N ASP A 58 3.60 -12.83 12.39
CA ASP A 58 2.48 -13.05 11.44
C ASP A 58 2.80 -12.74 9.96
N ALA A 59 4.05 -12.41 9.60
CA ALA A 59 4.39 -11.93 8.25
C ALA A 59 5.67 -12.56 7.65
N HIS A 60 5.91 -13.85 7.90
CA HIS A 60 7.05 -14.57 7.32
C HIS A 60 6.64 -15.61 6.28
N GLU A 61 5.97 -15.21 5.19
CA GLU A 61 5.80 -16.17 4.09
C GLU A 61 5.75 -15.65 2.64
N ASP A 62 5.94 -14.35 2.34
CA ASP A 62 5.89 -13.89 0.93
C ASP A 62 7.04 -12.95 0.52
N ALA A 63 8.25 -13.21 1.03
CA ALA A 63 9.48 -12.57 0.55
C ALA A 63 9.88 -12.95 -0.91
N ALA A 64 8.95 -13.46 -1.73
CA ALA A 64 9.23 -14.05 -3.03
C ALA A 64 8.43 -13.48 -4.23
N ALA A 65 7.59 -12.46 -4.07
CA ALA A 65 6.85 -11.87 -5.21
C ALA A 65 7.53 -10.62 -5.78
N THR A 66 8.85 -10.69 -6.01
CA THR A 66 9.50 -9.83 -6.98
C THR A 66 9.17 -10.37 -8.37
N GLN A 67 8.10 -9.88 -9.01
CA GLN A 67 8.00 -9.73 -10.48
C GLN A 67 6.59 -9.32 -10.93
N LEU A 68 6.56 -8.35 -11.84
CA LEU A 68 5.51 -8.07 -12.84
C LEU A 68 4.21 -7.40 -12.37
N ALA A 69 4.12 -6.08 -12.62
CA ALA A 69 3.05 -5.53 -13.45
C ALA A 69 3.34 -4.06 -13.82
N GLN A 70 4.05 -3.85 -14.93
CA GLN A 70 3.82 -2.67 -15.76
C GLN A 70 2.42 -2.79 -16.37
N ALA A 71 1.59 -1.75 -16.22
CA ALA A 71 0.33 -1.43 -16.90
C ALA A 71 -0.74 -1.08 -15.85
N LEU A 72 -1.23 0.14 -15.75
CA LEU A 72 -2.08 0.76 -16.76
C LEU A 72 -2.14 2.28 -16.51
N CYS A 73 -1.51 3.05 -17.39
CA CYS A 73 -2.06 4.34 -17.79
C CYS A 73 -2.96 4.05 -18.99
N PRO A 74 -4.22 4.49 -18.95
CA PRO A 74 -4.66 5.25 -20.11
C PRO A 74 -5.52 6.46 -19.69
N ASP A 75 -4.99 7.65 -19.94
CA ASP A 75 -5.76 8.77 -20.46
C ASP A 75 -4.90 9.38 -21.57
N PRO A 76 -5.46 9.96 -22.67
CA PRO A 76 -6.78 10.58 -22.71
C PRO A 76 -7.61 10.30 -23.99
N ASP A 77 -8.88 10.68 -23.90
CA ASP A 77 -9.74 11.24 -24.95
C ASP A 77 -9.04 11.57 -26.30
N SER A 78 -9.36 10.79 -27.35
CA SER A 78 -9.32 11.22 -28.76
C SER A 78 -9.99 10.18 -29.66
N ALA A 79 -11.27 10.39 -29.95
CA ALA A 79 -11.90 10.06 -31.22
C ALA A 79 -13.17 10.90 -31.40
#